data_AF-T0Y911-F1
#
_entry.id   AF-T0Y911-F1
#
_cell.length_a   1.000
_cell.length_b   1.000
_cell.length_c   1.000
_cell.angle_alpha   90.00
_cell.angle_beta   90.00
_cell.angle_gamma   90.00
#
_symmetry.space_group_name_H-M   'P 1'
#
loop_
_entity.id
_entity.type
_entity.pdbx_description
1 polymer ?
#
loop_
_entity_poly.entity_id
_entity_poly.type
_entity_poly.pdbx_seq_one_letter_code
_entity_poly.pdbx_strand_id
1 'polypeptide(L)'
;SSAWTFDEASGEYYLHNFLKSQPDLNWWNPQIHREMDEIVQFWFAKGVAGFRIDVAHGLYKDKDLRDDPIAPPEDTVNERFNLIEKYSKNQPEVHDVYRRWRNLAESYSPPRLLLGETWVDGLEGLAKFYGKNDELQMAFNFLFTFSKFDASSLRKSIAETLRHLPEGSTPVWTAS
;
A
#
# COMPACT_ATOMS: atom_id res chain seq x y z
N SER A 1 -16.59 -4.15 12.79
CA SER A 1 -16.36 -5.46 13.44
C SER A 1 -14.92 -5.50 13.92
N SER A 2 -14.59 -6.36 14.88
CA SER A 2 -13.17 -6.59 15.26
C SER A 2 -12.38 -7.12 14.06
N ALA A 3 -11.09 -6.75 13.97
CA ALA A 3 -10.12 -7.32 13.04
C ALA A 3 -9.57 -8.68 13.52
N TRP A 4 -9.97 -9.13 14.72
CA TRP A 4 -9.54 -10.39 15.30
C TRP A 4 -10.71 -11.37 15.37
N THR A 5 -10.47 -12.61 14.93
CA THR A 5 -11.41 -13.72 15.09
C THR A 5 -10.73 -14.85 15.85
N PHE A 6 -11.44 -15.42 16.82
CA PHE A 6 -10.98 -16.59 17.56
C PHE A 6 -11.11 -17.84 16.68
N ASP A 7 -10.03 -18.61 16.58
CA ASP A 7 -10.01 -19.90 15.90
C ASP A 7 -10.00 -21.03 16.96
N GLU A 8 -11.06 -21.82 17.00
CA GLU A 8 -11.22 -22.86 18.02
C GLU A 8 -10.17 -23.97 17.90
N ALA A 9 -9.67 -24.24 16.70
CA ALA A 9 -8.70 -25.31 16.45
C ALA A 9 -7.31 -24.99 17.01
N SER A 10 -6.86 -23.75 16.86
CA SER A 10 -5.60 -23.27 17.45
C SER A 10 -5.75 -22.80 18.90
N GLY A 11 -6.95 -22.39 19.32
CA GLY A 11 -7.18 -21.74 20.61
C GLY A 11 -6.63 -20.31 20.67
N GLU A 12 -6.36 -19.70 19.52
CA GLU A 12 -5.76 -18.37 19.38
C GLU A 12 -6.64 -17.44 18.53
N TYR A 13 -6.35 -16.14 18.56
CA TYR A 13 -6.96 -15.19 17.63
C TYR A 13 -6.08 -15.02 16.40
N TYR A 14 -6.70 -14.96 15.22
CA TYR A 14 -6.03 -14.56 14.00
C TYR A 14 -6.53 -13.18 13.52
N LEU A 15 -5.61 -12.45 12.90
CA LEU A 15 -5.87 -11.12 12.36
C LEU A 15 -6.43 -11.22 10.94
N HIS A 16 -7.40 -10.37 10.64
CA HIS A 16 -7.92 -10.12 9.31
C HIS A 16 -8.31 -8.63 9.17
N ASN A 17 -7.64 -7.89 8.30
CA ASN A 17 -7.96 -6.49 8.03
C ASN A 17 -9.28 -6.32 7.25
N PHE A 18 -9.72 -7.39 6.59
CA PHE A 18 -10.93 -7.41 5.77
C PHE A 18 -11.91 -8.47 6.29
N LEU A 19 -12.28 -9.44 5.46
CA LEU A 19 -13.21 -10.50 5.85
C LEU A 19 -12.52 -11.56 6.71
N LYS A 20 -13.30 -12.25 7.56
CA LYS A 20 -12.81 -13.38 8.36
C LYS A 20 -12.17 -14.49 7.51
N SER A 21 -12.60 -14.64 6.27
CA SER A 21 -12.05 -15.59 5.29
C SER A 21 -10.78 -15.09 4.59
N GLN A 22 -10.28 -13.92 4.95
CA GLN A 22 -9.06 -13.30 4.43
C GLN A 22 -8.07 -13.06 5.59
N PRO A 23 -7.51 -14.12 6.19
CA PRO A 23 -6.50 -13.96 7.24
C PRO A 23 -5.27 -13.24 6.69
N ASP A 24 -4.74 -12.29 7.46
CA ASP A 24 -3.55 -11.54 7.08
C ASP A 24 -2.30 -12.42 7.18
N LEU A 25 -1.43 -12.33 6.16
CA LEU A 25 -0.10 -12.95 6.23
C LEU A 25 0.79 -12.22 7.24
N ASN A 26 1.62 -12.98 7.96
CA ASN A 26 2.60 -12.43 8.90
C ASN A 26 3.91 -12.07 8.17
N TRP A 27 4.04 -10.81 7.74
CA TRP A 27 5.24 -10.29 7.08
C TRP A 27 6.47 -10.17 8.00
N TRP A 28 6.34 -10.40 9.32
CA TRP A 28 7.51 -10.57 10.18
C TRP A 28 8.17 -11.95 10.02
N ASN A 29 7.49 -12.91 9.40
CA ASN A 29 8.07 -14.21 9.08
C ASN A 29 8.86 -14.13 7.75
N PRO A 30 10.19 -14.32 7.75
CA PRO A 30 11.00 -14.26 6.54
C PRO A 30 10.64 -15.30 5.49
N GLN A 31 9.89 -16.36 5.84
CA GLN A 31 9.36 -17.30 4.87
C GLN A 31 8.32 -16.64 3.95
N ILE A 32 7.46 -15.75 4.48
CA ILE A 32 6.46 -15.03 3.68
C ILE A 32 7.12 -14.17 2.61
N HIS A 33 8.26 -13.55 2.91
CA HIS A 33 9.03 -12.81 1.92
C HIS A 33 9.46 -13.69 0.74
N ARG A 34 10.03 -14.85 1.04
CA ARG A 34 10.53 -15.77 0.01
C ARG A 34 9.37 -16.29 -0.85
N GLU A 35 8.31 -16.76 -0.21
CA GLU A 35 7.12 -17.27 -0.92
C GLU A 35 6.51 -16.20 -1.84
N MET A 36 6.36 -14.96 -1.35
CA MET A 36 5.81 -13.88 -2.17
C MET A 36 6.74 -13.45 -3.30
N ASP A 37 8.05 -13.42 -3.07
CA ASP A 37 9.03 -13.16 -4.12
C ASP A 37 8.99 -14.25 -5.21
N GLU A 38 8.85 -15.52 -4.83
CA GLU A 38 8.70 -16.65 -5.76
C GLU A 38 7.40 -16.56 -6.57
N ILE A 39 6.29 -16.16 -5.95
CA ILE A 39 5.01 -15.92 -6.64
C ILE A 39 5.16 -14.80 -7.68
N VAL A 40 5.78 -13.67 -7.32
CA VAL A 40 6.01 -12.56 -8.26
C VAL A 40 6.90 -13.02 -9.43
N GLN A 41 7.99 -13.74 -9.13
CA GLN A 41 8.89 -14.30 -10.15
C GLN A 41 8.17 -15.27 -11.09
N PHE A 42 7.36 -16.17 -10.55
CA PHE A 42 6.60 -17.15 -11.32
C PHE A 42 5.77 -16.46 -12.42
N TRP A 43 5.01 -15.44 -12.06
CA TRP A 43 4.16 -14.73 -13.01
C TRP A 43 4.94 -13.85 -13.99
N PHE A 44 6.04 -13.23 -13.56
CA PHE A 44 6.93 -12.51 -14.48
C PHE A 44 7.60 -13.45 -15.50
N ALA A 45 7.97 -14.66 -15.08
CA ALA A 45 8.48 -15.71 -15.96
C ALA A 45 7.41 -16.21 -16.96
N LYS A 46 6.13 -16.13 -16.60
CA LYS A 46 5.00 -16.40 -17.52
C LYS A 46 4.70 -15.24 -18.49
N GLY A 47 5.38 -14.11 -18.36
CA GLY A 47 5.27 -12.98 -19.28
C GLY A 47 4.24 -11.91 -18.88
N VAL A 48 3.72 -11.93 -17.65
CA VAL A 48 2.91 -10.82 -17.14
C VAL A 48 3.74 -9.53 -17.16
N ALA A 49 3.14 -8.44 -17.65
CA ALA A 49 3.83 -7.17 -17.82
C ALA A 49 4.07 -6.41 -16.51
N GLY A 50 3.33 -6.74 -15.45
CA GLY A 50 3.42 -6.06 -14.16
C GLY A 50 2.29 -6.43 -13.21
N PHE A 51 2.33 -5.85 -12.02
CA PHE A 51 1.32 -6.06 -10.99
C PHE A 51 0.69 -4.74 -10.54
N ARG A 52 -0.63 -4.79 -10.32
CA ARG A 52 -1.29 -3.91 -9.35
C ARG A 52 -1.24 -4.60 -7.99
N ILE A 53 -0.73 -3.91 -6.98
CA ILE A 53 -0.59 -4.41 -5.62
C ILE A 53 -1.71 -3.80 -4.79
N ASP A 54 -2.68 -4.63 -4.45
CA ASP A 54 -3.82 -4.27 -3.61
C ASP A 54 -3.33 -3.96 -2.18
N VAL A 55 -3.86 -2.88 -1.58
CA VAL A 55 -3.55 -2.48 -0.20
C VAL A 55 -2.02 -2.46 0.06
N ALA A 56 -1.28 -1.80 -0.83
CA ALA A 56 0.19 -1.83 -0.82
C ALA A 56 0.80 -1.33 0.51
N HIS A 57 0.12 -0.44 1.21
CA HIS A 57 0.54 0.08 2.50
C HIS A 57 0.26 -0.89 3.68
N GLY A 58 -0.51 -1.98 3.48
CA GLY A 58 -1.07 -2.79 4.57
C GLY A 58 -0.33 -4.08 4.93
N LEU A 59 0.86 -4.34 4.34
CA LEU A 59 1.56 -5.62 4.54
C LEU A 59 1.94 -5.84 6.02
N TYR A 60 2.63 -4.86 6.60
CA TYR A 60 3.09 -4.91 7.98
C TYR A 60 2.11 -4.29 8.94
N LYS A 61 1.98 -4.97 10.09
CA LYS A 61 1.42 -4.45 11.32
C LYS A 61 2.55 -4.22 12.31
N ASP A 62 2.34 -3.32 13.26
CA ASP A 62 3.23 -3.10 14.39
C ASP A 62 3.59 -4.42 15.08
N LYS A 63 4.87 -4.60 15.36
CA LYS A 63 5.38 -5.86 15.91
C LYS A 63 4.86 -6.17 17.30
N ASP A 64 4.59 -5.12 18.07
CA ASP A 64 4.08 -5.22 19.44
C ASP A 64 2.54 -5.26 19.46
N LEU A 65 1.88 -5.23 18.29
CA LEU A 65 0.43 -5.27 18.11
C LEU A 65 -0.31 -4.23 18.98
N ARG A 66 0.25 -3.02 19.08
CA ARG A 66 -0.33 -1.94 19.87
C ARG A 66 -1.66 -1.46 19.29
N ASP A 67 -2.53 -0.99 20.16
CA ASP A 67 -3.81 -0.40 19.79
C ASP A 67 -3.61 0.90 19.00
N ASP A 68 -4.31 1.00 17.87
CA ASP A 68 -4.42 2.24 17.12
C ASP A 68 -5.10 3.33 17.97
N PRO A 69 -4.59 4.57 17.96
CA PRO A 69 -5.22 5.66 18.69
C PRO A 69 -6.55 6.07 18.03
N ILE A 70 -7.46 6.62 18.84
CA ILE A 70 -8.73 7.15 18.35
C ILE A 70 -8.48 8.33 17.41
N ALA A 71 -9.16 8.34 16.27
CA ALA A 71 -9.09 9.42 15.30
C ALA A 71 -9.77 10.70 15.84
N PRO A 72 -9.18 11.88 15.61
CA PRO A 72 -9.88 13.14 15.89
C PRO A 72 -11.09 13.28 14.95
N PRO A 73 -12.13 14.03 15.34
CA PRO A 73 -13.34 14.20 14.53
C PRO A 73 -13.10 14.71 13.10
N GLU A 74 -12.00 15.42 12.88
CA GLU A 74 -11.57 16.00 11.61
C GLU A 74 -10.73 15.07 10.70
N ASP A 75 -10.43 13.83 11.11
CA ASP A 75 -9.69 12.88 10.26
C ASP A 75 -10.63 12.23 9.21
N THR A 76 -10.55 12.75 7.99
CA THR A 76 -11.36 12.28 6.84
C THR A 76 -10.81 11.01 6.16
N VAL A 77 -9.60 10.56 6.50
CA VAL A 77 -8.98 9.38 5.87
C VAL A 77 -9.44 8.09 6.54
N ASN A 78 -9.74 8.15 7.84
CA ASN A 78 -10.06 7.00 8.68
C ASN A 78 -11.50 6.94 9.19
N GLU A 79 -12.43 7.64 8.52
CA GLU A 79 -13.85 7.75 8.90
C GLU A 79 -14.53 6.39 9.15
N ARG A 80 -14.01 5.32 8.54
CA ARG A 80 -14.59 3.98 8.61
C ARG A 80 -14.49 3.32 9.98
N PHE A 81 -13.43 3.61 10.76
CA PHE A 81 -13.15 2.90 12.01
C PHE A 81 -12.95 3.80 13.23
N ASN A 82 -12.93 5.13 13.05
CA ASN A 82 -12.71 6.08 14.14
C ASN A 82 -11.34 5.89 14.85
N LEU A 83 -10.36 5.33 14.13
CA LEU A 83 -9.01 5.02 14.59
C LEU A 83 -8.00 5.55 13.58
N ILE A 84 -6.87 6.08 14.03
CA ILE A 84 -5.73 6.38 13.16
C ILE A 84 -4.98 5.07 12.95
N GLU A 85 -4.88 4.60 11.72
CA GLU A 85 -4.17 3.36 11.34
C GLU A 85 -2.64 3.49 11.46
N LYS A 86 -2.16 3.82 12.67
CA LYS A 86 -0.77 4.13 12.98
C LYS A 86 0.08 2.87 13.17
N TYR A 87 -0.52 1.82 13.73
CA TYR A 87 0.11 0.55 14.06
C TYR A 87 -0.44 -0.58 13.20
N SER A 88 -1.70 -0.48 12.74
CA SER A 88 -2.30 -1.53 11.91
C SER A 88 -1.84 -1.55 10.46
N LYS A 89 -1.32 -0.42 9.92
CA LYS A 89 -0.86 -0.30 8.53
C LYS A 89 0.29 0.67 8.37
N ASN A 90 0.78 0.77 7.13
CA ASN A 90 1.78 1.74 6.65
C ASN A 90 3.07 1.77 7.49
N GLN A 91 3.48 0.61 8.00
CA GLN A 91 4.74 0.48 8.71
C GLN A 91 5.93 0.61 7.75
N PRO A 92 7.04 1.24 8.17
CA PRO A 92 8.15 1.59 7.29
C PRO A 92 8.81 0.38 6.60
N GLU A 93 8.74 -0.80 7.19
CA GLU A 93 9.29 -2.06 6.65
C GLU A 93 8.68 -2.43 5.29
N VAL A 94 7.49 -1.92 4.97
CA VAL A 94 6.84 -2.14 3.67
C VAL A 94 7.71 -1.65 2.50
N HIS A 95 8.47 -0.57 2.70
CA HIS A 95 9.32 0.03 1.67
C HIS A 95 10.48 -0.89 1.25
N ASP A 96 11.00 -1.72 2.15
CA ASP A 96 12.03 -2.72 1.81
C ASP A 96 11.49 -3.83 0.90
N VAL A 97 10.20 -4.18 1.05
CA VAL A 97 9.53 -5.11 0.14
C VAL A 97 9.46 -4.53 -1.26
N TYR A 98 9.06 -3.26 -1.39
CA TYR A 98 8.92 -2.62 -2.70
C TYR A 98 10.25 -2.34 -3.38
N ARG A 99 11.30 -1.98 -2.64
CA ARG A 99 12.66 -1.90 -3.21
C ARG A 99 13.11 -3.25 -3.78
N ARG A 100 12.86 -4.34 -3.05
CA ARG A 100 13.21 -5.68 -3.52
C ARG A 100 12.42 -6.08 -4.76
N TRP A 101 11.11 -5.85 -4.78
CA TRP A 101 10.28 -6.14 -5.93
C TRP A 101 10.60 -5.25 -7.13
N ARG A 102 10.99 -4.00 -6.91
CA ARG A 102 11.44 -3.11 -7.98
C ARG A 102 12.69 -3.65 -8.67
N ASN A 103 13.71 -4.04 -7.90
CA ASN A 103 14.91 -4.69 -8.44
C ASN A 103 14.56 -5.94 -9.26
N LEU A 104 13.64 -6.75 -8.74
CA LEU A 104 13.18 -7.92 -9.47
C LEU A 104 12.48 -7.54 -10.78
N ALA A 105 11.58 -6.56 -10.76
CA ALA A 105 10.84 -6.10 -11.93
C ALA A 105 11.77 -5.53 -13.01
N GLU A 106 12.82 -4.81 -12.62
CA GLU A 106 13.83 -4.24 -13.53
C GLU A 106 14.79 -5.29 -14.12
N SER A 107 14.91 -6.47 -13.51
CA SER A 107 15.75 -7.56 -14.04
C SER A 107 15.21 -8.21 -15.32
N TYR A 108 13.94 -7.95 -15.68
CA TYR A 108 13.32 -8.47 -16.89
C TYR A 108 13.49 -7.51 -18.08
N SER A 109 13.43 -8.06 -19.30
CA SER A 109 13.43 -7.27 -20.54
C SER A 109 12.16 -7.57 -21.36
N PRO A 110 11.26 -6.58 -21.58
CA PRO A 110 11.28 -5.24 -20.97
C PRO A 110 11.03 -5.28 -19.44
N PRO A 111 11.42 -4.23 -18.70
CA PRO A 111 11.14 -4.11 -17.27
C PRO A 111 9.66 -4.30 -16.96
N ARG A 112 9.35 -4.94 -15.82
CA ARG A 112 7.97 -5.12 -15.36
C ARG A 112 7.48 -3.91 -14.57
N LEU A 113 6.18 -3.67 -14.62
CA LEU A 113 5.54 -2.55 -13.94
C LEU A 113 5.06 -2.96 -12.54
N LEU A 114 5.26 -2.10 -11.54
CA LEU A 114 4.58 -2.20 -10.25
C LEU A 114 3.72 -0.93 -10.04
N LEU A 115 2.43 -1.16 -9.78
CA LEU A 115 1.45 -0.13 -9.43
C LEU A 115 0.86 -0.43 -8.06
N GLY A 116 1.00 0.45 -7.08
CA GLY A 116 0.42 0.26 -5.75
C GLY A 116 -0.93 0.92 -5.59
N GLU A 117 -1.87 0.24 -4.93
CA GLU A 117 -2.98 0.92 -4.27
C GLU A 117 -2.53 1.39 -2.88
N THR A 118 -2.25 2.67 -2.77
CA THR A 118 -1.69 3.29 -1.56
C THR A 118 -2.70 4.25 -0.94
N TRP A 119 -3.52 3.72 -0.04
CA TRP A 119 -4.40 4.54 0.80
C TRP A 119 -3.61 5.06 1.99
N VAL A 120 -2.95 6.19 1.81
CA VAL A 120 -2.07 6.80 2.81
C VAL A 120 -2.36 8.28 2.96
N ASP A 121 -1.98 8.83 4.11
CA ASP A 121 -2.25 10.24 4.41
C ASP A 121 -1.37 11.18 3.56
N GLY A 122 -2.04 12.04 2.81
CA GLY A 122 -1.44 13.08 1.99
C GLY A 122 -0.50 12.61 0.87
N LEU A 123 0.02 13.60 0.14
CA LEU A 123 0.94 13.36 -0.96
C LEU A 123 2.36 13.02 -0.49
N GLU A 124 2.74 13.39 0.74
CA GLU A 124 4.02 12.98 1.31
C GLU A 124 4.05 11.47 1.56
N GLY A 125 2.96 10.91 2.12
CA GLY A 125 2.81 9.47 2.28
C GLY A 125 2.87 8.76 0.94
N LEU A 126 2.13 9.26 -0.07
CA LEU A 126 2.15 8.72 -1.43
C LEU A 126 3.57 8.74 -2.04
N ALA A 127 4.28 9.86 -1.92
CA ALA A 127 5.62 10.03 -2.50
C ALA A 127 6.64 9.03 -1.92
N LYS A 128 6.49 8.62 -0.65
CA LYS A 128 7.37 7.61 -0.03
C LYS A 128 7.33 6.27 -0.78
N PHE A 129 6.22 5.89 -1.40
CA PHE A 129 6.10 4.64 -2.17
C PHE A 129 6.77 4.67 -3.55
N TYR A 130 7.21 5.84 -4.01
CA TYR A 130 8.10 5.95 -5.17
C TYR A 130 9.57 5.79 -4.75
N GLY A 131 9.87 5.89 -3.45
CA GLY A 131 11.23 5.84 -2.91
C GLY A 131 12.11 6.92 -3.52
N LYS A 132 13.34 6.55 -3.88
CA LYS A 132 14.26 7.35 -4.71
C LYS A 132 14.16 6.93 -6.18
N ASN A 133 12.93 6.73 -6.67
CA ASN A 133 12.61 6.04 -7.92
C ASN A 133 13.00 4.55 -7.94
N ASP A 134 13.17 3.95 -6.76
CA ASP A 134 13.63 2.57 -6.54
C ASP A 134 12.56 1.69 -5.86
N GLU A 135 11.32 2.16 -5.73
CA GLU A 135 10.17 1.39 -5.24
C GLU A 135 9.12 1.23 -6.36
N LEU A 136 7.85 1.55 -6.09
CA LEU A 136 6.79 1.45 -7.08
C LEU A 136 7.01 2.47 -8.22
N GLN A 137 6.77 2.04 -9.47
CA GLN A 137 6.79 2.96 -10.62
C GLN A 137 5.59 3.90 -10.61
N MET A 138 4.46 3.41 -10.07
CA MET A 138 3.20 4.11 -10.03
C MET A 138 2.46 3.80 -8.73
N ALA A 139 1.68 4.75 -8.22
CA ALA A 139 0.83 4.55 -7.05
C ALA A 139 -0.47 5.34 -7.20
N PHE A 140 -1.60 4.76 -6.77
CA PHE A 140 -2.90 5.41 -6.89
C PHE A 140 -2.96 6.71 -6.08
N ASN A 141 -3.30 7.78 -6.80
CA ASN A 141 -3.44 9.12 -6.24
C ASN A 141 -4.88 9.39 -5.84
N PHE A 142 -5.25 9.00 -4.61
CA PHE A 142 -6.59 9.19 -4.09
C PHE A 142 -6.96 10.66 -3.87
N LEU A 143 -6.00 11.58 -3.69
CA LEU A 143 -6.27 13.01 -3.65
C LEU A 143 -6.93 13.49 -4.95
N PHE A 144 -6.47 12.99 -6.10
CA PHE A 144 -7.09 13.29 -7.38
C PHE A 144 -8.47 12.63 -7.50
N THR A 145 -8.58 11.35 -7.14
CA THR A 145 -9.86 10.60 -7.19
C THR A 145 -10.97 11.28 -6.40
N PHE A 146 -10.67 11.83 -5.21
CA PHE A 146 -11.66 12.49 -4.35
C PHE A 146 -11.76 14.00 -4.54
N SER A 147 -11.03 14.56 -5.51
CA SER A 147 -11.15 15.98 -5.83
C SER A 147 -12.52 16.28 -6.43
N LYS A 148 -13.08 17.44 -6.09
CA LYS A 148 -14.29 17.93 -6.76
C LYS A 148 -14.04 18.04 -8.26
N PHE A 149 -15.04 17.68 -9.04
CA PHE A 149 -14.99 17.76 -10.50
C PHE A 149 -15.18 19.21 -10.98
N ASP A 150 -14.22 20.07 -10.66
CA ASP A 150 -14.10 21.44 -11.13
C ASP A 150 -12.65 21.80 -11.42
N ALA A 151 -12.46 22.78 -12.32
CA ALA A 151 -11.13 23.14 -12.81
C ALA A 151 -10.18 23.63 -11.70
N SER A 152 -10.70 24.26 -10.63
CA SER A 152 -9.88 24.79 -9.55
C SER A 152 -9.34 23.66 -8.68
N SER A 153 -10.24 22.77 -8.23
CA SER A 153 -9.88 21.59 -7.43
C SER A 153 -8.93 20.65 -8.16
N LEU A 154 -9.21 20.33 -9.42
CA LEU A 154 -8.35 19.45 -10.22
C LEU A 154 -6.97 20.09 -10.47
N ARG A 155 -6.91 21.38 -10.81
CA ARG A 155 -5.63 22.08 -11.01
C ARG A 155 -4.78 22.05 -9.74
N LYS A 156 -5.39 22.30 -8.58
CA LYS A 156 -4.69 22.25 -7.29
C LYS A 156 -4.17 20.85 -7.01
N SER A 157 -5.00 19.82 -7.17
CA SER A 157 -4.60 18.42 -6.97
C SER A 157 -3.44 18.02 -7.88
N ILE A 158 -3.50 18.41 -9.16
CA ILE A 158 -2.43 18.14 -10.12
C ILE A 158 -1.13 18.83 -9.72
N ALA A 159 -1.18 20.14 -9.44
CA ALA A 159 -0.01 20.93 -9.09
C ALA A 159 0.67 20.41 -7.82
N GLU A 160 -0.12 20.08 -6.79
CA GLU A 160 0.43 19.54 -5.55
C GLU A 160 1.03 18.15 -5.75
N THR A 161 0.38 17.27 -6.53
CA THR A 161 0.93 15.94 -6.82
C THR A 161 2.28 16.05 -7.50
N LEU A 162 2.39 16.86 -8.56
CA LEU A 162 3.64 17.05 -9.29
C LEU A 162 4.74 17.69 -8.44
N ARG A 163 4.38 18.49 -7.43
CA ARG A 163 5.32 19.11 -6.48
C ARG A 163 5.91 18.11 -5.48
N HIS A 164 5.15 17.09 -5.08
CA HIS A 164 5.57 16.13 -4.05
C HIS A 164 6.22 14.88 -4.61
N LEU A 165 5.83 14.44 -5.81
CA LEU A 165 6.42 13.23 -6.39
C LEU A 165 7.89 13.47 -6.77
N PRO A 166 8.76 12.44 -6.62
CA PRO A 166 10.14 12.54 -7.06
C PRO A 166 10.26 12.88 -8.55
N GLU A 167 11.30 13.62 -8.91
CA GLU A 167 11.59 13.94 -10.31
C GLU A 167 11.72 12.65 -11.14
N GLY A 168 11.12 12.64 -12.35
CA GLY A 168 11.09 11.47 -13.22
C GLY A 168 10.02 10.42 -12.87
N SER A 169 9.27 10.60 -11.77
CA SER A 169 8.15 9.73 -11.42
C SER A 169 6.99 9.84 -12.43
N THR A 170 6.21 8.77 -12.55
CA THR A 170 4.97 8.77 -13.35
C THR A 170 3.77 8.96 -12.43
N PRO A 171 3.12 10.14 -12.41
CA PRO A 171 1.89 10.34 -11.64
C PRO A 171 0.74 9.52 -12.22
N VAL A 172 -0.13 9.03 -11.35
CA VAL A 172 -1.37 8.34 -11.75
C VAL A 172 -2.56 9.27 -11.52
N TRP A 173 -3.46 9.34 -12.50
CA TRP A 173 -4.72 10.08 -12.42
C TRP A 173 -5.87 9.10 -12.63
N THR A 174 -6.71 8.93 -11.62
CA THR A 174 -7.87 8.03 -11.65
C THR A 174 -9.13 8.79 -11.29
N ALA A 175 -10.19 8.59 -12.06
CA ALA A 175 -11.52 9.11 -11.78
C ALA A 175 -12.52 7.95 -11.84
N SER A 176 -13.58 8.03 -11.03
CA SER A 176 -14.70 7.08 -10.99
C SER A 176 -15.99 7.78 -11.37
#